data_AF-A0A972QQ65-F1
#
_entry.id   AF-A0A972QQ65-F1
#
_cell.length_a   1.000
_cell.length_b   1.000
_cell.length_c   1.000
_cell.angle_alpha   90.00
_cell.angle_beta   90.00
_cell.angle_gamma   90.00
#
_symmetry.space_group_name_H-M   'P 1'
#
loop_
_entity.id
_entity.type
_entity.pdbx_description
1 polymer ?
#
loop_
_entity_poly.entity_id
_entity_poly.type
_entity_poly.pdbx_seq_one_letter_code
_entity_poly.pdbx_strand_id
1 'polypeptide(L)'
;MDKKTVISLFVASPGDVPRERQRLNKIIEQINATVRSDHDCIVNLKKWETHTYSSAGRPEEQIISQIGEYDVFLGIMWKRFGSSTGKTDSGTEEEFLNAIERLQSGGIKHVGFLFCERKIPFPSSQLEIDQIAKVVAFKNRIEQTRSLLYKTYSTLDDYDREVRQFVYGVIDNLCSRNTAQKRKSDSIDIDTEIELAKKYSSLGKYDKALEVLIHLSDISAESQNHYKTSVIEHLIALQYRQTGRFTEALEHYAIAEANILKSSPLSPEGKILYLRIKAGRIMVDEYFLKGLCRKAFSSYEGLKPDIEDIRNEIAVRNGPDSHLIDLYELHLLRQQAEMLRVSGQYSKSLRLFNDIYERYGFSYALEKAYCLVGIGDSFRLIGDFESAVSTYAKCEQHAIETKHNGLLSRVLRNKVMALFALSDGSYALVRSEINRLSDVQGSTSRFNQIYYLLAAGMIELIKTPDQAERLFLDAISLTSTKQGFLKIEHLHGNFGLAESRRISNGNGIDFDTYSSLYNEYKKIGLNWGIARTAAICKTARESSKWELDLHGDSDFEGDDEIILSNVNKSILPKSFSFFSNVP
;
A
#
# COMPACT_ATOMS: atom_id res chain seq x y z
N MET A 1 8.33 -3.56 47.92
CA MET A 1 7.14 -4.30 47.46
C MET A 1 6.70 -3.66 46.16
N ASP A 2 6.90 -4.34 45.04
CA ASP A 2 6.61 -3.77 43.73
C ASP A 2 5.10 -3.63 43.49
N LYS A 3 4.73 -2.49 42.91
CA LYS A 3 3.35 -2.06 42.74
C LYS A 3 2.82 -2.64 41.42
N LYS A 4 2.17 -3.81 41.51
CA LYS A 4 1.55 -4.49 40.37
C LYS A 4 0.52 -3.62 39.67
N THR A 5 0.50 -3.69 38.34
CA THR A 5 -0.56 -3.06 37.52
C THR A 5 -1.81 -3.94 37.59
N VAL A 6 -2.93 -3.37 38.00
CA VAL A 6 -4.23 -4.06 38.05
C VAL A 6 -5.10 -3.51 36.92
N ILE A 7 -5.49 -4.37 35.97
CA ILE A 7 -6.47 -4.03 34.93
C ILE A 7 -7.85 -4.47 35.41
N SER A 8 -8.76 -3.54 35.64
CA SER A 8 -10.16 -3.85 35.97
C SER A 8 -10.98 -4.07 34.70
N LEU A 9 -11.40 -5.32 34.46
CA LEU A 9 -12.22 -5.74 33.32
C LEU A 9 -13.68 -5.90 33.77
N PHE A 10 -14.59 -5.06 33.30
CA PHE A 10 -16.03 -5.19 33.54
C PHE A 10 -16.70 -6.00 32.42
N VAL A 11 -17.50 -7.02 32.77
CA VAL A 11 -18.22 -7.86 31.79
C VAL A 11 -19.75 -7.78 31.90
N ALA A 12 -20.36 -7.27 30.84
CA ALA A 12 -21.81 -7.17 30.64
C ALA A 12 -22.34 -8.36 29.84
N SER A 13 -23.49 -8.92 30.22
CA SER A 13 -24.21 -9.91 29.40
C SER A 13 -25.66 -10.08 29.83
N PRO A 14 -26.59 -10.37 28.91
CA PRO A 14 -27.88 -10.96 29.24
C PRO A 14 -27.73 -12.35 29.86
N GLY A 15 -28.76 -12.81 30.59
CA GLY A 15 -28.73 -14.06 31.36
C GLY A 15 -28.74 -15.37 30.55
N ASP A 16 -28.69 -15.32 29.21
CA ASP A 16 -28.73 -16.51 28.33
C ASP A 16 -27.34 -17.07 27.95
N VAL A 17 -26.25 -16.46 28.45
CA VAL A 17 -24.85 -16.89 28.25
C VAL A 17 -24.11 -17.31 29.55
N PRO A 18 -24.69 -18.17 30.42
CA PRO A 18 -24.07 -18.53 31.70
C PRO A 18 -22.81 -19.39 31.56
N ARG A 19 -22.68 -20.18 30.49
CA ARG A 19 -21.49 -21.04 30.25
C ARG A 19 -20.29 -20.19 29.90
N GLU A 20 -20.52 -19.15 29.13
CA GLU A 20 -19.56 -18.16 28.68
C GLU A 20 -19.09 -17.31 29.88
N ARG A 21 -20.02 -16.81 30.73
CA ARG A 21 -19.67 -16.15 32.00
C ARG A 21 -18.86 -17.06 32.94
N GLN A 22 -19.10 -18.38 32.95
CA GLN A 22 -18.31 -19.35 33.72
C GLN A 22 -16.92 -19.62 33.12
N ARG A 23 -16.82 -19.81 31.80
CA ARG A 23 -15.53 -20.00 31.12
C ARG A 23 -14.63 -18.77 31.26
N LEU A 24 -15.19 -17.55 31.20
CA LEU A 24 -14.44 -16.31 31.40
C LEU A 24 -13.71 -16.27 32.75
N ASN A 25 -14.31 -16.71 33.85
CA ASN A 25 -13.61 -16.80 35.15
C ASN A 25 -12.35 -17.67 35.03
N LYS A 26 -12.51 -18.90 34.51
CA LYS A 26 -11.41 -19.85 34.36
C LYS A 26 -10.31 -19.35 33.43
N ILE A 27 -10.68 -18.63 32.36
CA ILE A 27 -9.72 -18.02 31.44
C ILE A 27 -8.93 -16.92 32.14
N ILE A 28 -9.58 -16.01 32.88
CA ILE A 28 -8.90 -14.95 33.62
C ILE A 28 -8.02 -15.53 34.75
N GLU A 29 -8.47 -16.55 35.47
CA GLU A 29 -7.67 -17.28 36.46
C GLU A 29 -6.40 -17.90 35.85
N GLN A 30 -6.53 -18.58 34.70
CA GLN A 30 -5.40 -19.16 33.98
C GLN A 30 -4.45 -18.09 33.43
N ILE A 31 -4.98 -17.02 32.81
CA ILE A 31 -4.18 -15.90 32.31
C ILE A 31 -3.43 -15.24 33.48
N ASN A 32 -4.07 -14.99 34.62
CA ASN A 32 -3.41 -14.44 35.80
C ASN A 32 -2.37 -15.39 36.42
N ALA A 33 -2.48 -16.71 36.22
CA ALA A 33 -1.46 -17.66 36.64
C ALA A 33 -0.23 -17.63 35.72
N THR A 34 -0.42 -17.51 34.40
CA THR A 34 0.66 -17.43 33.41
C THR A 34 1.31 -16.05 33.34
N VAL A 35 0.53 -14.98 33.16
CA VAL A 35 1.04 -13.61 32.98
C VAL A 35 1.82 -13.12 34.19
N ARG A 36 1.52 -13.64 35.40
CA ARG A 36 2.22 -13.31 36.65
C ARG A 36 3.68 -13.77 36.71
N SER A 37 4.15 -14.65 35.82
CA SER A 37 5.59 -14.95 35.70
C SER A 37 6.33 -13.97 34.80
N ASP A 38 5.64 -13.41 33.79
CA ASP A 38 6.28 -12.74 32.67
C ASP A 38 6.07 -11.22 32.68
N HIS A 39 4.97 -10.73 33.28
CA HIS A 39 4.58 -9.32 33.36
C HIS A 39 4.07 -8.99 34.78
N ASP A 40 4.34 -7.77 35.26
CA ASP A 40 3.91 -7.28 36.59
C ASP A 40 2.43 -6.83 36.60
N CYS A 41 1.55 -7.68 36.06
CA CYS A 41 0.18 -7.38 35.67
C CYS A 41 -0.80 -8.40 36.26
N ILE A 42 -2.03 -7.96 36.59
CA ILE A 42 -3.15 -8.84 36.95
C ILE A 42 -4.46 -8.27 36.42
N VAL A 43 -5.31 -9.12 35.84
CA VAL A 43 -6.66 -8.76 35.39
C VAL A 43 -7.67 -9.07 36.49
N ASN A 44 -8.33 -8.03 37.00
CA ASN A 44 -9.41 -8.14 37.98
C ASN A 44 -10.77 -8.11 37.25
N LEU A 45 -11.51 -9.23 37.29
CA LEU A 45 -12.78 -9.38 36.58
C LEU A 45 -13.96 -8.89 37.42
N LYS A 46 -14.49 -7.71 37.09
CA LYS A 46 -15.68 -7.11 37.67
C LYS A 46 -16.97 -7.65 37.03
N LYS A 47 -17.94 -8.00 37.87
CA LYS A 47 -19.22 -8.61 37.52
C LYS A 47 -20.29 -8.13 38.50
N TRP A 48 -21.50 -7.85 38.02
CA TRP A 48 -22.57 -7.39 38.92
C TRP A 48 -22.87 -8.43 40.01
N GLU A 49 -22.85 -9.73 39.68
CA GLU A 49 -23.13 -10.83 40.63
C GLU A 49 -22.15 -10.91 41.82
N THR A 50 -20.98 -10.27 41.73
CA THR A 50 -19.91 -10.34 42.76
C THR A 50 -19.39 -8.98 43.23
N HIS A 51 -19.75 -7.90 42.55
CA HIS A 51 -19.28 -6.54 42.83
C HIS A 51 -20.43 -5.54 43.07
N THR A 52 -21.67 -6.01 43.23
CA THR A 52 -22.81 -5.18 43.65
C THR A 52 -23.52 -5.82 44.85
N TYR A 53 -24.27 -4.99 45.58
CA TYR A 53 -25.09 -5.35 46.73
C TYR A 53 -26.48 -4.72 46.60
N SER A 54 -27.46 -5.30 47.31
CA SER A 54 -28.83 -4.80 47.31
C SER A 54 -28.92 -3.35 47.78
N SER A 55 -29.35 -2.46 46.89
CA SER A 55 -29.51 -1.02 47.13
C SER A 55 -30.82 -0.52 46.53
N ALA A 56 -31.39 0.53 47.12
CA ALA A 56 -32.63 1.13 46.65
C ALA A 56 -32.37 2.08 45.47
N GLY A 57 -33.14 1.95 44.40
CA GLY A 57 -33.03 2.77 43.20
C GLY A 57 -33.25 1.98 41.92
N ARG A 58 -32.90 2.58 40.78
CA ARG A 58 -32.97 1.93 39.46
C ARG A 58 -31.83 0.90 39.32
N PRO A 59 -32.10 -0.38 39.01
CA PRO A 59 -31.09 -1.45 39.11
C PRO A 59 -29.81 -1.18 38.32
N GLU A 60 -29.91 -0.78 37.06
CA GLU A 60 -28.75 -0.55 36.19
C GLU A 60 -27.91 0.66 36.63
N GLU A 61 -28.55 1.67 37.23
CA GLU A 61 -27.85 2.82 37.80
C GLU A 61 -27.03 2.42 39.04
N GLN A 62 -27.61 1.57 39.88
CA GLN A 62 -26.92 0.99 41.03
C GLN A 62 -25.78 0.08 40.58
N ILE A 63 -25.97 -0.72 39.52
CA ILE A 63 -24.91 -1.57 38.95
C ILE A 63 -23.74 -0.73 38.45
N ILE A 64 -23.99 0.27 37.58
CA ILE A 64 -22.93 1.13 37.03
C ILE A 64 -22.20 1.88 38.16
N SER A 65 -22.93 2.43 39.14
CA SER A 65 -22.35 3.15 40.28
C SER A 65 -21.51 2.25 41.19
N GLN A 66 -21.96 1.03 41.50
CA GLN A 66 -21.26 0.13 42.41
C GLN A 66 -20.09 -0.62 41.75
N ILE A 67 -20.17 -0.89 40.44
CA ILE A 67 -19.02 -1.38 39.64
C ILE A 67 -17.89 -0.33 39.63
N GLY A 68 -18.23 0.95 39.55
CA GLY A 68 -17.32 2.08 39.71
C GLY A 68 -16.28 2.19 38.60
N GLU A 69 -15.02 2.46 38.97
CA GLU A 69 -13.92 2.59 38.02
C GLU A 69 -13.48 1.24 37.42
N TYR A 70 -13.37 1.18 36.09
CA TYR A 70 -12.83 0.03 35.37
C TYR A 70 -12.00 0.50 34.16
N ASP A 71 -11.05 -0.31 33.72
CA ASP A 71 -10.15 0.03 32.61
C ASP A 71 -10.67 -0.47 31.27
N VAL A 72 -11.40 -1.60 31.28
CA VAL A 72 -11.84 -2.31 30.07
C VAL A 72 -13.28 -2.80 30.21
N PHE A 73 -14.06 -2.65 29.14
CA PHE A 73 -15.39 -3.23 29.00
C PHE A 73 -15.39 -4.43 28.05
N LEU A 74 -16.13 -5.49 28.39
CA LEU A 74 -16.45 -6.60 27.50
C LEU A 74 -17.95 -6.91 27.52
N GLY A 75 -18.64 -6.66 26.40
CA GLY A 75 -20.02 -7.10 26.19
C GLY A 75 -20.09 -8.51 25.59
N ILE A 76 -21.07 -9.31 26.01
CA ILE A 76 -21.36 -10.62 25.43
C ILE A 76 -22.87 -10.74 25.21
N MET A 77 -23.31 -11.14 24.02
CA MET A 77 -24.73 -11.25 23.68
C MET A 77 -25.01 -12.47 22.78
N TRP A 78 -26.16 -13.13 22.96
CA TRP A 78 -26.61 -14.25 22.12
C TRP A 78 -27.99 -14.01 21.51
N LYS A 79 -29.06 -14.53 22.11
CA LYS A 79 -30.43 -14.44 21.55
C LYS A 79 -31.35 -13.57 22.39
N ARG A 80 -31.02 -13.36 23.66
CA ARG A 80 -31.68 -12.40 24.54
C ARG A 80 -31.01 -11.03 24.37
N PHE A 81 -31.80 -9.97 24.26
CA PHE A 81 -31.30 -8.60 24.29
C PHE A 81 -31.17 -8.09 25.72
N GLY A 82 -32.21 -8.28 26.55
CA GLY A 82 -32.28 -7.81 27.93
C GLY A 82 -33.69 -7.41 28.35
N SER A 83 -33.79 -6.79 29.52
CA SER A 83 -34.99 -6.09 29.98
C SER A 83 -34.76 -4.58 29.87
N SER A 84 -35.79 -3.80 29.53
CA SER A 84 -35.66 -2.34 29.47
C SER A 84 -35.38 -1.76 30.85
N THR A 85 -34.50 -0.76 30.89
CA THR A 85 -33.96 -0.12 32.09
C THR A 85 -34.69 1.17 32.45
N GLY A 86 -35.71 1.54 31.66
CA GLY A 86 -36.31 2.88 31.64
C GLY A 86 -35.53 3.93 30.85
N LYS A 87 -34.25 3.69 30.51
CA LYS A 87 -33.44 4.55 29.61
C LYS A 87 -33.12 3.87 28.27
N THR A 88 -32.88 2.56 28.29
CA THR A 88 -32.56 1.75 27.11
C THR A 88 -33.46 0.52 27.03
N ASP A 89 -33.34 -0.24 25.94
CA ASP A 89 -34.06 -1.50 25.75
C ASP A 89 -33.38 -2.69 26.47
N SER A 90 -32.16 -2.51 27.00
CA SER A 90 -31.40 -3.51 27.74
C SER A 90 -30.37 -2.91 28.70
N GLY A 91 -30.21 -3.51 29.87
CA GLY A 91 -29.09 -3.20 30.78
C GLY A 91 -27.72 -3.33 30.12
N THR A 92 -27.49 -4.37 29.32
CA THR A 92 -26.22 -4.55 28.58
C THR A 92 -26.02 -3.51 27.48
N GLU A 93 -27.11 -2.93 26.93
CA GLU A 93 -27.01 -1.76 26.05
C GLU A 93 -26.64 -0.50 26.83
N GLU A 94 -27.21 -0.28 28.02
CA GLU A 94 -26.89 0.88 28.86
C GLU A 94 -25.43 0.83 29.35
N GLU A 95 -24.99 -0.34 29.82
CA GLU A 95 -23.61 -0.61 30.23
C GLU A 95 -22.63 -0.38 29.06
N PHE A 96 -22.98 -0.79 27.84
CA PHE A 96 -22.18 -0.56 26.64
C PHE A 96 -22.11 0.91 26.23
N LEU A 97 -23.25 1.62 26.22
CA LEU A 97 -23.29 3.04 25.87
C LEU A 97 -22.49 3.88 26.87
N ASN A 98 -22.57 3.58 28.17
CA ASN A 98 -21.72 4.20 29.18
C ASN A 98 -20.23 3.89 28.96
N ALA A 99 -19.87 2.67 28.58
CA ALA A 99 -18.48 2.33 28.24
C ALA A 99 -17.96 3.12 27.02
N ILE A 100 -18.78 3.32 25.99
CA ILE A 100 -18.42 4.15 24.82
C ILE A 100 -18.23 5.62 25.20
N GLU A 101 -19.12 6.20 26.01
CA GLU A 101 -18.99 7.57 26.54
C GLU A 101 -17.71 7.73 27.38
N ARG A 102 -17.42 6.76 28.26
CA ARG A 102 -16.18 6.74 29.05
C ARG A 102 -14.93 6.52 28.21
N LEU A 103 -15.02 5.81 27.08
CA LEU A 103 -13.88 5.65 26.15
C LEU A 103 -13.57 6.97 25.44
N GLN A 104 -14.61 7.68 24.96
CA GLN A 104 -14.47 8.98 24.29
C GLN A 104 -13.91 10.07 25.21
N SER A 105 -14.24 10.04 26.51
CA SER A 105 -13.70 10.92 27.54
C SER A 105 -12.36 10.45 28.14
N GLY A 106 -11.83 9.29 27.71
CA GLY A 106 -10.57 8.72 28.22
C GLY A 106 -10.64 8.08 29.61
N GLY A 107 -11.84 8.02 30.21
CA GLY A 107 -12.14 7.42 31.51
C GLY A 107 -12.19 5.89 31.54
N ILE A 108 -12.10 5.22 30.38
CA ILE A 108 -11.66 3.82 30.24
C ILE A 108 -10.66 3.71 29.06
N LYS A 109 -9.99 2.57 28.92
CA LYS A 109 -8.90 2.36 27.95
C LYS A 109 -9.25 1.43 26.80
N HIS A 110 -10.21 0.53 26.96
CA HIS A 110 -10.61 -0.39 25.89
C HIS A 110 -12.07 -0.87 26.02
N VAL A 111 -12.69 -1.19 24.89
CA VAL A 111 -14.05 -1.74 24.78
C VAL A 111 -14.00 -2.91 23.79
N GLY A 112 -14.66 -4.02 24.12
CA GLY A 112 -14.87 -5.15 23.22
C GLY A 112 -16.29 -5.69 23.31
N PHE A 113 -16.72 -6.42 22.28
CA PHE A 113 -18.03 -7.05 22.25
C PHE A 113 -18.00 -8.37 21.47
N LEU A 114 -18.66 -9.40 22.01
CA LEU A 114 -18.71 -10.76 21.46
C LEU A 114 -20.16 -11.19 21.20
N PHE A 115 -20.48 -11.48 19.94
CA PHE A 115 -21.79 -12.02 19.55
C PHE A 115 -21.73 -13.54 19.37
N CYS A 116 -22.63 -14.26 20.04
CA CYS A 116 -22.79 -15.70 19.84
C CYS A 116 -23.64 -15.97 18.60
N GLU A 117 -23.10 -16.75 17.66
CA GLU A 117 -23.79 -17.19 16.44
C GLU A 117 -24.16 -18.69 16.51
N ARG A 118 -24.04 -19.29 17.71
CA ARG A 118 -24.57 -20.63 18.02
C ARG A 118 -26.04 -20.71 17.62
N LYS A 119 -26.40 -21.77 16.88
CA LYS A 119 -27.76 -22.04 16.39
C LYS A 119 -28.82 -21.77 17.47
N ILE A 120 -29.66 -20.77 17.20
CA ILE A 120 -30.77 -20.38 18.06
C ILE A 120 -31.87 -21.46 17.95
N PRO A 121 -32.36 -22.05 19.06
CA PRO A 121 -33.54 -22.91 19.04
C PRO A 121 -34.75 -22.17 18.47
N PHE A 122 -35.70 -22.89 17.84
CA PHE A 122 -36.89 -22.26 17.29
C PHE A 122 -37.64 -21.46 18.38
N PRO A 123 -37.96 -20.17 18.17
CA PRO A 123 -38.58 -19.35 19.19
C PRO A 123 -39.91 -19.92 19.69
N SER A 124 -40.04 -19.98 21.01
CA SER A 124 -41.19 -20.55 21.72
C SER A 124 -42.31 -19.54 21.99
N SER A 125 -42.06 -18.25 21.78
CA SER A 125 -42.99 -17.15 22.06
C SER A 125 -42.66 -15.91 21.24
N GLN A 126 -43.63 -15.00 21.07
CA GLN A 126 -43.40 -13.69 20.44
C GLN A 126 -42.32 -12.89 21.16
N LEU A 127 -42.29 -12.93 22.49
CA LEU A 127 -41.26 -12.27 23.30
C LEU A 127 -39.85 -12.74 22.96
N GLU A 128 -39.67 -14.03 22.64
CA GLU A 128 -38.36 -14.55 22.20
C GLU A 128 -37.97 -14.06 20.80
N ILE A 129 -38.94 -13.92 19.89
CA ILE A 129 -38.74 -13.32 18.57
C ILE A 129 -38.32 -11.85 18.70
N ASP A 130 -39.03 -11.08 19.54
CA ASP A 130 -38.77 -9.65 19.75
C ASP A 130 -37.36 -9.42 20.36
N GLN A 131 -36.94 -10.29 21.28
CA GLN A 131 -35.60 -10.26 21.86
C GLN A 131 -34.51 -10.52 20.82
N ILE A 132 -34.68 -11.54 19.96
CA ILE A 132 -33.75 -11.84 18.87
C ILE A 132 -33.69 -10.66 17.87
N ALA A 133 -34.83 -10.09 17.52
CA ALA A 133 -34.91 -8.94 16.63
C ALA A 133 -34.16 -7.72 17.21
N LYS A 134 -34.25 -7.46 18.51
CA LYS A 134 -33.48 -6.40 19.18
C LYS A 134 -31.97 -6.65 19.18
N VAL A 135 -31.52 -7.90 19.37
CA VAL A 135 -30.09 -8.25 19.22
C VAL A 135 -29.59 -7.98 17.80
N VAL A 136 -30.33 -8.41 16.78
CA VAL A 136 -29.97 -8.17 15.37
C VAL A 136 -29.94 -6.67 15.07
N ALA A 137 -30.94 -5.91 15.53
CA ALA A 137 -30.96 -4.46 15.36
C ALA A 137 -29.77 -3.76 16.04
N PHE A 138 -29.36 -4.21 17.24
CA PHE A 138 -28.20 -3.67 17.95
C PHE A 138 -26.88 -4.01 17.26
N LYS A 139 -26.69 -5.25 16.79
CA LYS A 139 -25.53 -5.66 15.97
C LYS A 139 -25.42 -4.79 14.71
N ASN A 140 -26.54 -4.61 13.99
CA ASN A 140 -26.60 -3.76 12.80
C ASN A 140 -26.30 -2.28 13.11
N ARG A 141 -26.73 -1.74 14.27
CA ARG A 141 -26.36 -0.38 14.71
C ARG A 141 -24.85 -0.23 14.88
N ILE A 142 -24.18 -1.20 15.51
CA ILE A 142 -22.72 -1.19 15.69
C ILE A 142 -22.00 -1.21 14.32
N GLU A 143 -22.46 -2.05 13.38
CA GLU A 143 -21.91 -2.13 12.02
C GLU A 143 -22.07 -0.82 11.24
N GLN A 144 -23.29 -0.26 11.23
CA GLN A 144 -23.62 0.95 10.48
C GLN A 144 -22.88 2.18 11.03
N THR A 145 -22.80 2.31 12.35
CA THR A 145 -22.07 3.42 13.01
C THR A 145 -20.55 3.25 12.98
N ARG A 146 -20.05 2.03 12.70
CA ARG A 146 -18.64 1.65 12.83
C ARG A 146 -18.04 2.00 14.20
N SER A 147 -18.90 2.01 15.24
CA SER A 147 -18.55 2.44 16.59
C SER A 147 -17.64 1.45 17.33
N LEU A 148 -17.63 0.17 16.92
CA LEU A 148 -16.80 -0.87 17.51
C LEU A 148 -16.49 -2.00 16.52
N LEU A 149 -15.25 -2.50 16.54
CA LEU A 149 -14.91 -3.82 15.99
C LEU A 149 -15.31 -4.92 16.98
N TYR A 150 -16.43 -5.60 16.74
CA TYR A 150 -16.85 -6.77 17.51
C TYR A 150 -16.27 -8.08 16.94
N LYS A 151 -16.41 -9.19 17.67
CA LYS A 151 -16.10 -10.55 17.18
C LYS A 151 -17.31 -11.48 17.34
N THR A 152 -17.31 -12.60 16.61
CA THR A 152 -18.36 -13.62 16.72
C THR A 152 -17.79 -14.99 17.06
N TYR A 153 -18.62 -15.86 17.65
CA TYR A 153 -18.25 -17.22 18.02
C TYR A 153 -19.45 -18.17 17.88
N SER A 154 -19.21 -19.39 17.38
CA SER A 154 -20.26 -20.42 17.24
C SER A 154 -20.14 -21.54 18.28
N THR A 155 -18.93 -21.85 18.74
CA THR A 155 -18.65 -22.83 19.80
C THR A 155 -18.07 -22.16 21.04
N LEU A 156 -18.02 -22.90 22.17
CA LEU A 156 -17.34 -22.41 23.37
C LEU A 156 -15.82 -22.38 23.22
N ASP A 157 -15.24 -23.18 22.32
CA ASP A 157 -13.80 -23.20 22.11
C ASP A 157 -13.36 -22.04 21.20
N ASP A 158 -14.25 -21.61 20.29
CA ASP A 158 -14.14 -20.29 19.63
C ASP A 158 -14.22 -19.15 20.65
N TYR A 159 -15.20 -19.18 21.56
CA TYR A 159 -15.33 -18.18 22.62
C TYR A 159 -14.05 -18.08 23.45
N ASP A 160 -13.47 -19.20 23.88
CA ASP A 160 -12.23 -19.21 24.65
C ASP A 160 -11.05 -18.59 23.87
N ARG A 161 -10.97 -18.83 22.56
CA ARG A 161 -9.95 -18.23 21.68
C ARG A 161 -10.15 -16.72 21.55
N GLU A 162 -11.35 -16.25 21.22
CA GLU A 162 -11.63 -14.82 21.06
C GLU A 162 -11.44 -14.05 22.38
N VAL A 163 -11.87 -14.62 23.52
CA VAL A 163 -11.64 -14.05 24.86
C VAL A 163 -10.16 -14.01 25.20
N ARG A 164 -9.39 -15.08 24.96
CA ARG A 164 -7.94 -15.06 25.20
C ARG A 164 -7.27 -13.99 24.34
N GLN A 165 -7.59 -13.91 23.06
CA GLN A 165 -7.04 -12.90 22.16
C GLN A 165 -7.37 -11.47 22.62
N PHE A 166 -8.62 -11.23 23.05
CA PHE A 166 -9.04 -9.96 23.63
C PHE A 166 -8.26 -9.62 24.90
N VAL A 167 -8.17 -10.54 25.87
CA VAL A 167 -7.51 -10.31 27.16
C VAL A 167 -6.01 -10.15 27.00
N TYR A 168 -5.34 -10.97 26.17
CA TYR A 168 -3.91 -10.78 25.90
C TYR A 168 -3.64 -9.47 25.17
N GLY A 169 -4.44 -9.10 24.16
CA GLY A 169 -4.31 -7.79 23.50
C GLY A 169 -4.53 -6.60 24.45
N VAL A 170 -5.42 -6.74 25.43
CA VAL A 170 -5.62 -5.78 26.53
C VAL A 170 -4.41 -5.72 27.47
N ILE A 171 -3.82 -6.86 27.84
CA ILE A 171 -2.62 -6.92 28.68
C ILE A 171 -1.42 -6.30 27.96
N ASP A 172 -1.22 -6.60 26.68
CA ASP A 172 -0.18 -5.97 25.86
C ASP A 172 -0.40 -4.45 25.76
N ASN A 173 -1.64 -4.03 25.48
CA ASN A 173 -1.93 -2.60 25.38
C ASN A 173 -1.73 -1.86 26.71
N LEU A 174 -2.20 -2.40 27.85
CA LEU A 174 -2.24 -1.64 29.11
C LEU A 174 -1.05 -1.94 30.05
N CYS A 175 -0.60 -3.18 30.12
CA CYS A 175 0.54 -3.58 30.95
C CYS A 175 1.86 -3.55 30.18
N SER A 176 1.91 -3.94 28.90
CA SER A 176 3.13 -3.75 28.10
C SER A 176 3.35 -2.28 27.75
N ARG A 177 2.36 -1.37 27.82
CA ARG A 177 2.62 0.09 27.87
C ARG A 177 3.26 0.58 29.16
N ASN A 178 2.88 0.08 30.34
CA ASN A 178 3.57 0.43 31.60
C ASN A 178 4.97 -0.20 31.67
N THR A 179 5.13 -1.44 31.21
CA THR A 179 6.44 -2.11 31.16
C THR A 179 7.32 -1.50 30.05
N ALA A 180 6.75 -1.05 28.93
CA ALA A 180 7.47 -0.27 27.93
C ALA A 180 7.75 1.16 28.40
N GLN A 181 6.88 1.88 29.11
CA GLN A 181 7.22 3.21 29.65
C GLN A 181 8.31 3.11 30.73
N LYS A 182 8.33 2.04 31.52
CA LYS A 182 9.39 1.77 32.52
C LYS A 182 10.65 1.11 31.94
N ARG A 183 10.63 0.63 30.69
CA ARG A 183 11.81 0.18 29.92
C ARG A 183 12.27 1.19 28.85
N LYS A 184 11.44 2.17 28.46
CA LYS A 184 11.75 3.23 27.47
C LYS A 184 12.58 4.37 28.05
N SER A 185 12.73 4.46 29.38
CA SER A 185 13.79 5.28 29.96
C SER A 185 15.17 4.70 29.70
N ASP A 186 15.26 3.40 29.40
CA ASP A 186 16.50 2.73 28.98
C ASP A 186 16.53 2.68 27.44
N SER A 187 16.77 3.86 26.86
CA SER A 187 17.10 4.12 25.45
C SER A 187 16.54 3.16 24.39
N ILE A 188 15.41 3.51 23.76
CA ILE A 188 15.16 3.03 22.39
C ILE A 188 16.26 3.61 21.49
N ASP A 189 17.08 2.74 20.92
CA ASP A 189 17.93 3.13 19.82
C ASP A 189 17.09 3.28 18.54
N ILE A 190 16.72 4.54 18.27
CA ILE A 190 15.99 4.94 17.07
C ILE A 190 16.72 4.47 15.80
N ASP A 191 18.05 4.39 15.81
CA ASP A 191 18.82 4.07 14.60
C ASP A 191 18.75 2.56 14.27
N THR A 192 18.80 1.69 15.28
CA THR A 192 18.50 0.25 15.12
C THR A 192 17.08 -0.01 14.59
N GLU A 193 16.06 0.69 15.11
CA GLU A 193 14.67 0.53 14.65
C GLU A 193 14.47 1.08 13.22
N ILE A 194 15.19 2.14 12.84
CA ILE A 194 15.26 2.62 11.45
C ILE A 194 15.84 1.54 10.53
N GLU A 195 16.92 0.85 10.93
CA GLU A 195 17.48 -0.26 10.13
C GLU A 195 16.53 -1.46 10.05
N LEU A 196 15.78 -1.77 11.12
CA LEU A 196 14.72 -2.79 11.07
C LEU A 196 13.61 -2.41 10.08
N ALA A 197 13.16 -1.15 10.07
CA ALA A 197 12.18 -0.66 9.12
C ALA A 197 12.69 -0.70 7.67
N LYS A 198 13.95 -0.30 7.42
CA LYS A 198 14.62 -0.46 6.11
C LYS A 198 14.69 -1.93 5.70
N LYS A 199 14.95 -2.84 6.64
CA LYS A 199 14.96 -4.29 6.36
C LYS A 199 13.58 -4.82 6.00
N TYR A 200 12.51 -4.40 6.70
CA TYR A 200 11.14 -4.72 6.30
C TYR A 200 10.80 -4.17 4.91
N SER A 201 11.17 -2.91 4.62
CA SER A 201 10.97 -2.29 3.31
C SER A 201 11.69 -3.03 2.17
N SER A 202 12.91 -3.52 2.38
CA SER A 202 13.65 -4.31 1.37
C SER A 202 13.06 -5.71 1.14
N LEU A 203 12.39 -6.27 2.14
CA LEU A 203 11.61 -7.52 2.03
C LEU A 203 10.17 -7.28 1.50
N GLY A 204 9.84 -6.08 1.05
CA GLY A 204 8.50 -5.71 0.58
C GLY A 204 7.42 -5.64 1.67
N LYS A 205 7.79 -5.76 2.96
CA LYS A 205 6.87 -5.74 4.11
C LYS A 205 6.55 -4.31 4.53
N TYR A 206 6.02 -3.51 3.59
CA TYR A 206 5.83 -2.06 3.73
C TYR A 206 4.95 -1.70 4.93
N ASP A 207 3.88 -2.45 5.21
CA ASP A 207 2.99 -2.17 6.35
C ASP A 207 3.72 -2.37 7.70
N LYS A 208 4.62 -3.35 7.80
CA LYS A 208 5.45 -3.56 9.00
C LYS A 208 6.53 -2.49 9.14
N ALA A 209 7.11 -2.04 8.03
CA ALA A 209 8.02 -0.90 8.04
C ALA A 209 7.29 0.37 8.51
N LEU A 210 6.06 0.58 8.04
CA LEU A 210 5.22 1.72 8.41
C LEU A 210 4.81 1.69 9.89
N GLU A 211 4.43 0.52 10.43
CA GLU A 211 4.13 0.31 11.85
C GLU A 211 5.29 0.76 12.76
N VAL A 212 6.52 0.32 12.46
CA VAL A 212 7.73 0.74 13.18
C VAL A 212 7.97 2.25 13.02
N LEU A 213 7.93 2.77 11.79
CA LEU A 213 8.29 4.16 11.51
C LEU A 213 7.30 5.18 12.09
N ILE A 214 5.99 4.90 12.07
CA ILE A 214 4.99 5.75 12.73
C ILE A 214 5.32 5.83 14.23
N HIS A 215 5.63 4.69 14.86
CA HIS A 215 5.97 4.69 16.27
C HIS A 215 7.25 5.49 16.60
N LEU A 216 8.24 5.46 15.72
CA LEU A 216 9.45 6.27 15.86
C LEU A 216 9.18 7.76 15.64
N SER A 217 8.25 8.14 14.76
CA SER A 217 7.91 9.55 14.50
C SER A 217 7.34 10.22 15.73
N ASP A 218 6.41 9.56 16.43
CA ASP A 218 5.85 10.05 17.70
C ASP A 218 6.98 10.33 18.72
N ILE A 219 7.92 9.38 18.89
CA ILE A 219 9.06 9.48 19.82
C ILE A 219 10.02 10.62 19.41
N SER A 220 10.33 10.75 18.11
CA SER A 220 11.25 11.79 17.63
C SER A 220 10.63 13.18 17.70
N ALA A 221 9.31 13.30 17.52
CA ALA A 221 8.56 14.53 17.68
C ALA A 221 8.47 14.96 19.16
N GLU A 222 8.17 14.03 20.09
CA GLU A 222 8.16 14.29 21.54
C GLU A 222 9.52 14.77 22.05
N SER A 223 10.62 14.18 21.55
CA SER A 223 12.00 14.56 21.88
C SER A 223 12.51 15.82 21.16
N GLN A 224 11.67 16.47 20.33
CA GLN A 224 12.02 17.64 19.50
C GLN A 224 13.25 17.44 18.59
N ASN A 225 13.59 16.19 18.25
CA ASN A 225 14.74 15.89 17.40
C ASN A 225 14.38 16.07 15.91
N HIS A 226 14.37 17.33 15.46
CA HIS A 226 13.99 17.70 14.10
C HIS A 226 14.74 16.92 13.01
N TYR A 227 16.05 16.65 13.19
CA TYR A 227 16.81 15.87 12.21
C TYR A 227 16.30 14.43 12.13
N LYS A 228 16.20 13.69 13.25
CA LYS A 228 15.69 12.31 13.25
C LYS A 228 14.24 12.24 12.79
N THR A 229 13.38 13.18 13.19
CA THR A 229 12.01 13.29 12.67
C THR A 229 12.01 13.40 11.15
N SER A 230 12.87 14.25 10.55
CA SER A 230 12.94 14.36 9.08
C SER A 230 13.41 13.07 8.38
N VAL A 231 14.31 12.29 9.00
CA VAL A 231 14.72 10.97 8.50
C VAL A 231 13.55 9.99 8.51
N ILE A 232 12.84 9.90 9.63
CA ILE A 232 11.72 8.97 9.82
C ILE A 232 10.57 9.32 8.88
N GLU A 233 10.17 10.58 8.82
CA GLU A 233 9.11 11.09 7.95
C GLU A 233 9.41 10.87 6.46
N HIS A 234 10.67 11.05 6.03
CA HIS A 234 11.11 10.69 4.68
C HIS A 234 10.99 9.18 4.40
N LEU A 235 11.28 8.32 5.39
CA LEU A 235 11.13 6.87 5.26
C LEU A 235 9.65 6.44 5.24
N ILE A 236 8.77 7.10 6.00
CA ILE A 236 7.30 6.91 5.96
C ILE A 236 6.76 7.28 4.57
N ALA A 237 7.15 8.45 4.06
CA ALA A 237 6.76 8.89 2.71
C ALA A 237 7.19 7.88 1.62
N LEU A 238 8.37 7.25 1.77
CA LEU A 238 8.79 6.15 0.90
C LEU A 238 7.90 4.90 1.02
N GLN A 239 7.44 4.50 2.22
CA GLN A 239 6.51 3.36 2.36
C GLN A 239 5.16 3.65 1.70
N TYR A 240 4.63 4.86 1.89
CA TYR A 240 3.41 5.29 1.23
C TYR A 240 3.54 5.36 -0.30
N ARG A 241 4.70 5.79 -0.81
CA ARG A 241 5.00 5.74 -2.25
C ARG A 241 5.01 4.30 -2.79
N GLN A 242 5.57 3.33 -2.07
CA GLN A 242 5.61 1.92 -2.50
C GLN A 242 4.25 1.20 -2.46
N THR A 243 3.36 1.63 -1.57
CA THR A 243 1.97 1.14 -1.44
C THR A 243 0.99 1.91 -2.33
N GLY A 244 1.43 2.98 -3.01
CA GLY A 244 0.58 3.80 -3.90
C GLY A 244 -0.37 4.75 -3.16
N ARG A 245 -0.05 5.11 -1.92
CA ARG A 245 -0.74 6.09 -1.07
C ARG A 245 -0.10 7.48 -1.23
N PHE A 246 -0.20 8.02 -2.43
CA PHE A 246 0.57 9.20 -2.85
C PHE A 246 0.23 10.50 -2.13
N THR A 247 -1.03 10.67 -1.70
CA THR A 247 -1.45 11.82 -0.90
C THR A 247 -0.74 11.83 0.44
N GLU A 248 -0.77 10.70 1.16
CA GLU A 248 -0.03 10.53 2.41
C GLU A 248 1.49 10.65 2.21
N ALA A 249 2.03 10.15 1.09
CA ALA A 249 3.45 10.34 0.78
C ALA A 249 3.83 11.82 0.68
N LEU A 250 3.00 12.67 0.07
CA LEU A 250 3.24 14.12 0.00
C LEU A 250 3.11 14.82 1.36
N GLU A 251 2.13 14.42 2.17
CA GLU A 251 1.96 14.92 3.54
C GLU A 251 3.24 14.66 4.37
N HIS A 252 3.71 13.41 4.39
CA HIS A 252 4.93 13.03 5.12
C HIS A 252 6.22 13.63 4.52
N TYR A 253 6.31 13.82 3.19
CA TYR A 253 7.42 14.59 2.62
C TYR A 253 7.41 16.06 3.05
N ALA A 254 6.23 16.69 3.20
CA ALA A 254 6.14 18.07 3.69
C ALA A 254 6.50 18.19 5.18
N ILE A 255 6.12 17.21 6.01
CA ILE A 255 6.54 17.13 7.42
C ILE A 255 8.05 16.91 7.52
N ALA A 256 8.63 16.05 6.69
CA ALA A 256 10.07 15.84 6.61
C ALA A 256 10.81 17.14 6.23
N GLU A 257 10.34 17.86 5.21
CA GLU A 257 10.89 19.14 4.76
C GLU A 257 10.84 20.21 5.85
N ALA A 258 9.70 20.35 6.53
CA ALA A 258 9.53 21.32 7.61
C ALA A 258 10.43 21.04 8.83
N ASN A 259 10.84 19.78 9.04
CA ASN A 259 11.75 19.40 10.13
C ASN A 259 13.24 19.51 9.72
N ILE A 260 13.63 19.12 8.51
CA ILE A 260 15.04 19.26 8.09
C ILE A 260 15.43 20.75 8.02
N LEU A 261 14.53 21.64 7.58
CA LEU A 261 14.79 23.09 7.57
C LEU A 261 14.97 23.70 8.97
N LYS A 262 14.34 23.13 10.01
CA LYS A 262 14.56 23.52 11.42
C LYS A 262 15.91 23.04 11.98
N SER A 263 16.57 22.11 11.29
CA SER A 263 17.83 21.50 11.72
C SER A 263 19.07 22.24 11.17
N SER A 264 18.91 23.50 10.74
CA SER A 264 19.96 24.31 10.12
C SER A 264 20.96 24.85 11.18
N PRO A 265 22.28 24.92 10.90
CA PRO A 265 22.96 24.57 9.65
C PRO A 265 23.08 23.06 9.41
N LEU A 266 22.80 22.63 8.18
CA LEU A 266 22.83 21.23 7.79
C LEU A 266 24.27 20.71 7.56
N SER A 267 24.55 19.50 8.04
CA SER A 267 25.69 18.70 7.58
C SER A 267 25.51 18.24 6.12
N PRO A 268 26.56 17.76 5.44
CA PRO A 268 26.43 17.24 4.08
C PRO A 268 25.36 16.13 3.96
N GLU A 269 25.28 15.23 4.93
CA GLU A 269 24.26 14.17 5.01
C GLU A 269 22.85 14.75 5.15
N GLY A 270 22.69 15.83 5.92
CA GLY A 270 21.44 16.57 6.03
C GLY A 270 21.04 17.29 4.75
N LYS A 271 22.01 17.81 3.98
CA LYS A 271 21.77 18.38 2.65
C LYS A 271 21.38 17.30 1.63
N ILE A 272 22.02 16.13 1.67
CA ILE A 272 21.63 14.95 0.87
C ILE A 272 20.21 14.50 1.23
N LEU A 273 19.85 14.45 2.51
CA LEU A 273 18.48 14.14 2.96
C LEU A 273 17.46 15.16 2.44
N TYR A 274 17.77 16.45 2.54
CA TYR A 274 16.91 17.51 2.00
C TYR A 274 16.71 17.38 0.49
N LEU A 275 17.76 17.06 -0.28
CA LEU A 275 17.63 16.75 -1.71
C LEU A 275 16.75 15.54 -1.98
N ARG A 276 16.90 14.47 -1.20
CA ARG A 276 16.07 13.26 -1.30
C ARG A 276 14.59 13.54 -1.02
N ILE A 277 14.29 14.47 -0.12
CA ILE A 277 12.93 14.95 0.15
C ILE A 277 12.39 15.75 -1.05
N LYS A 278 13.15 16.74 -1.56
CA LYS A 278 12.78 17.51 -2.77
C LYS A 278 12.47 16.58 -3.97
N ALA A 279 13.39 15.67 -4.28
CA ALA A 279 13.23 14.71 -5.37
C ALA A 279 12.03 13.77 -5.16
N GLY A 280 11.81 13.32 -3.92
CA GLY A 280 10.63 12.52 -3.54
C GLY A 280 9.30 13.25 -3.82
N ARG A 281 9.22 14.54 -3.48
CA ARG A 281 8.05 15.39 -3.77
C ARG A 281 7.81 15.55 -5.27
N ILE A 282 8.84 15.87 -6.05
CA ILE A 282 8.76 16.01 -7.51
C ILE A 282 8.26 14.69 -8.15
N MET A 283 8.83 13.56 -7.71
CA MET A 283 8.44 12.24 -8.21
C MET A 283 6.98 11.89 -7.91
N VAL A 284 6.46 12.26 -6.74
CA VAL A 284 5.05 11.97 -6.39
C VAL A 284 4.08 12.95 -7.05
N ASP A 285 4.32 14.26 -6.91
CA ASP A 285 3.41 15.29 -7.41
C ASP A 285 3.42 15.39 -8.93
N GLU A 286 4.60 15.60 -9.54
CA GLU A 286 4.71 15.89 -10.97
C GLU A 286 4.62 14.62 -11.82
N TYR A 287 5.30 13.55 -11.40
CA TYR A 287 5.38 12.31 -12.17
C TYR A 287 4.22 11.34 -11.86
N PHE A 288 4.07 10.83 -10.63
CA PHE A 288 3.05 9.80 -10.35
C PHE A 288 1.60 10.32 -10.37
N LEU A 289 1.31 11.46 -9.75
CA LEU A 289 -0.05 12.00 -9.67
C LEU A 289 -0.46 12.74 -10.96
N LYS A 290 0.41 13.62 -11.48
CA LYS A 290 0.07 14.47 -12.65
C LYS A 290 0.50 13.89 -13.99
N GLY A 291 1.40 12.91 -14.03
CA GLY A 291 1.93 12.32 -15.27
C GLY A 291 2.86 13.22 -16.08
N LEU A 292 3.26 14.38 -15.55
CA LEU A 292 3.98 15.45 -16.25
C LEU A 292 5.48 15.12 -16.39
N CYS A 293 5.81 14.08 -17.14
CA CYS A 293 7.15 13.50 -17.22
C CYS A 293 8.22 14.52 -17.66
N ARG A 294 7.93 15.37 -18.65
CA ARG A 294 8.84 16.44 -19.11
C ARG A 294 9.08 17.50 -18.02
N LYS A 295 8.05 17.86 -17.25
CA LYS A 295 8.18 18.81 -16.13
C LYS A 295 9.04 18.21 -15.01
N ALA A 296 8.76 16.97 -14.63
CA ALA A 296 9.52 16.24 -13.61
C ALA A 296 11.00 16.12 -13.99
N PHE A 297 11.31 15.87 -15.28
CA PHE A 297 12.68 15.84 -15.78
C PHE A 297 13.39 17.19 -15.57
N SER A 298 12.77 18.31 -15.96
CA SER A 298 13.32 19.66 -15.75
C SER A 298 13.47 20.02 -14.27
N SER A 299 12.52 19.63 -13.43
CA SER A 299 12.59 19.78 -11.98
C SER A 299 13.75 18.97 -11.37
N TYR A 300 14.07 17.80 -11.94
CA TYR A 300 15.24 16.98 -11.59
C TYR A 300 16.57 17.60 -12.07
N GLU A 301 16.62 18.18 -13.28
CA GLU A 301 17.79 18.96 -13.73
C GLU A 301 18.10 20.11 -12.76
N GLY A 302 17.07 20.79 -12.26
CA GLY A 302 17.18 21.87 -11.27
C GLY A 302 17.78 21.47 -9.92
N LEU A 303 17.95 20.17 -9.63
CA LEU A 303 18.62 19.68 -8.43
C LEU A 303 20.12 19.42 -8.61
N LYS A 304 20.65 19.46 -9.84
CA LYS A 304 22.09 19.23 -10.11
C LYS A 304 23.01 20.28 -9.47
N PRO A 305 22.69 21.59 -9.45
CA PRO A 305 23.51 22.58 -8.75
C PRO A 305 23.68 22.26 -7.26
N ASP A 306 22.58 21.91 -6.57
CA ASP A 306 22.60 21.51 -5.16
C ASP A 306 23.50 20.28 -4.91
N ILE A 307 23.60 19.35 -5.88
CA ILE A 307 24.50 18.17 -5.79
C ILE A 307 25.96 18.60 -5.88
N GLU A 308 26.28 19.47 -6.83
CA GLU A 308 27.66 19.94 -7.07
C GLU A 308 28.15 20.81 -5.90
N ASP A 309 27.28 21.65 -5.33
CA ASP A 309 27.58 22.43 -4.12
C ASP A 309 27.94 21.53 -2.93
N ILE A 310 27.17 20.44 -2.71
CA ILE A 310 27.45 19.45 -1.65
C ILE A 310 28.75 18.69 -1.94
N ARG A 311 28.99 18.29 -3.19
CA ARG A 311 30.22 17.59 -3.60
C ARG A 311 31.46 18.44 -3.31
N ASN A 312 31.44 19.72 -3.67
CA ASN A 312 32.53 20.65 -3.40
C ASN A 312 32.74 20.87 -1.89
N GLU A 313 31.67 20.98 -1.10
CA GLU A 313 31.78 21.06 0.35
C GLU A 313 32.41 19.81 0.99
N ILE A 314 32.03 18.61 0.54
CA ILE A 314 32.61 17.35 1.04
C ILE A 314 34.09 17.25 0.66
N ALA A 315 34.45 17.61 -0.57
CA ALA A 315 35.83 17.59 -1.07
C ALA A 315 36.75 18.50 -0.22
N VAL A 316 36.29 19.71 0.13
CA VAL A 316 37.04 20.63 1.02
C VAL A 316 37.23 20.06 2.43
N ARG A 317 36.30 19.21 2.90
CA ARG A 317 36.34 18.62 4.25
C ARG A 317 37.18 17.34 4.35
N ASN A 318 37.65 16.75 3.24
CA ASN A 318 38.30 15.43 3.18
C ASN A 318 37.48 14.31 3.89
N GLY A 319 36.14 14.39 3.82
CA GLY A 319 35.24 13.45 4.49
C GLY A 319 35.09 12.11 3.73
N PRO A 320 34.76 11.00 4.43
CA PRO A 320 34.45 9.72 3.77
C PRO A 320 33.15 9.76 2.93
N ASP A 321 32.34 10.80 3.11
CA ASP A 321 30.96 10.91 2.62
C ASP A 321 30.85 11.23 1.11
N SER A 322 31.97 11.43 0.41
CA SER A 322 32.00 11.67 -1.04
C SER A 322 31.25 10.58 -1.82
N HIS A 323 31.31 9.35 -1.31
CA HIS A 323 30.60 8.23 -1.91
C HIS A 323 29.08 8.36 -1.88
N LEU A 324 28.51 8.99 -0.85
CA LEU A 324 27.06 9.12 -0.65
C LEU A 324 26.44 10.11 -1.64
N ILE A 325 27.13 11.21 -1.94
CA ILE A 325 26.66 12.21 -2.92
C ILE A 325 26.72 11.64 -4.34
N ASP A 326 27.79 10.92 -4.71
CA ASP A 326 27.92 10.30 -6.03
C ASP A 326 26.90 9.16 -6.23
N LEU A 327 26.65 8.34 -5.21
CA LEU A 327 25.59 7.33 -5.22
C LEU A 327 24.21 7.98 -5.45
N TYR A 328 23.96 9.12 -4.80
CA TYR A 328 22.71 9.85 -4.95
C TYR A 328 22.55 10.49 -6.34
N GLU A 329 23.63 11.04 -6.91
CA GLU A 329 23.63 11.53 -8.30
C GLU A 329 23.27 10.41 -9.28
N LEU A 330 23.87 9.21 -9.15
CA LEU A 330 23.53 8.06 -9.98
C LEU A 330 22.05 7.66 -9.84
N HIS A 331 21.46 7.74 -8.64
CA HIS A 331 20.03 7.53 -8.46
C HIS A 331 19.17 8.60 -9.14
N LEU A 332 19.59 9.86 -9.12
CA LEU A 332 18.90 10.98 -9.77
C LEU A 332 18.92 10.81 -11.29
N LEU A 333 20.11 10.59 -11.87
CA LEU A 333 20.31 10.30 -13.29
C LEU A 333 19.50 9.08 -13.74
N ARG A 334 19.36 8.05 -12.89
CA ARG A 334 18.53 6.87 -13.18
C ARG A 334 17.04 7.19 -13.25
N GLN A 335 16.52 8.13 -12.44
CA GLN A 335 15.14 8.60 -12.60
C GLN A 335 14.98 9.42 -13.89
N GLN A 336 15.97 10.24 -14.24
CA GLN A 336 15.96 10.98 -15.50
C GLN A 336 16.01 10.05 -16.72
N ALA A 337 16.75 8.94 -16.66
CA ALA A 337 16.76 7.91 -17.69
C ALA A 337 15.38 7.23 -17.86
N GLU A 338 14.66 6.95 -16.76
CA GLU A 338 13.27 6.47 -16.80
C GLU A 338 12.33 7.53 -17.41
N MET A 339 12.48 8.81 -17.05
CA MET A 339 11.66 9.90 -17.59
C MET A 339 11.91 10.12 -19.10
N LEU A 340 13.17 10.06 -19.54
CA LEU A 340 13.53 10.08 -20.96
C LEU A 340 12.82 8.94 -21.72
N ARG A 341 12.88 7.73 -21.16
CA ARG A 341 12.21 6.54 -21.70
C ARG A 341 10.71 6.78 -21.85
N VAL A 342 10.02 7.16 -20.78
CA VAL A 342 8.55 7.41 -20.79
C VAL A 342 8.18 8.58 -21.72
N SER A 343 9.08 9.53 -21.96
CA SER A 343 8.87 10.68 -22.85
C SER A 343 9.10 10.45 -24.35
N GLY A 344 9.50 9.25 -24.80
CA GLY A 344 9.82 8.99 -26.21
C GLY A 344 11.30 8.80 -26.55
N GLN A 345 12.23 9.07 -25.62
CA GLN A 345 13.64 9.29 -25.96
C GLN A 345 14.51 8.06 -25.66
N TYR A 346 14.21 6.93 -26.31
CA TYR A 346 14.81 5.62 -26.00
C TYR A 346 16.32 5.55 -26.19
N SER A 347 16.84 6.06 -27.32
CA SER A 347 18.28 6.08 -27.58
C SER A 347 19.04 6.89 -26.52
N LYS A 348 18.48 8.02 -26.07
CA LYS A 348 19.07 8.84 -24.99
C LYS A 348 18.97 8.12 -23.63
N SER A 349 17.83 7.53 -23.33
CA SER A 349 17.60 6.72 -22.12
C SER A 349 18.56 5.53 -22.03
N LEU A 350 18.70 4.75 -23.12
CA LEU A 350 19.61 3.60 -23.21
C LEU A 350 21.06 4.01 -22.98
N ARG A 351 21.53 5.09 -23.64
CA ARG A 351 22.89 5.62 -23.42
C ARG A 351 23.10 6.00 -21.95
N LEU A 352 22.15 6.72 -21.34
CA LEU A 352 22.26 7.15 -19.95
C LEU A 352 22.21 5.97 -18.95
N PHE A 353 21.35 4.97 -19.15
CA PHE A 353 21.34 3.78 -18.29
C PHE A 353 22.65 2.97 -18.38
N ASN A 354 23.28 2.88 -19.56
CA ASN A 354 24.57 2.21 -19.72
C ASN A 354 25.70 2.97 -18.99
N ASP A 355 25.76 4.31 -19.11
CA ASP A 355 26.69 5.15 -18.34
C ASP A 355 26.55 4.90 -16.82
N ILE A 356 25.33 4.98 -16.31
CA ILE A 356 25.03 4.74 -14.88
C ILE A 356 25.40 3.31 -14.46
N TYR A 357 25.14 2.30 -15.32
CA TYR A 357 25.45 0.90 -15.03
C TYR A 357 26.96 0.67 -14.88
N GLU A 358 27.78 1.27 -15.74
CA GLU A 358 29.25 1.19 -15.63
C GLU A 358 29.77 1.98 -14.42
N ARG A 359 29.21 3.16 -14.15
CA ARG A 359 29.61 4.01 -13.00
C ARG A 359 29.25 3.44 -11.63
N TYR A 360 28.27 2.55 -11.52
CA TYR A 360 28.01 1.84 -10.27
C TYR A 360 29.21 0.95 -9.87
N GLY A 361 29.66 1.04 -8.62
CA GLY A 361 30.66 0.12 -8.07
C GLY A 361 30.12 -1.30 -7.88
N PHE A 362 31.01 -2.28 -7.69
CA PHE A 362 30.64 -3.68 -7.43
C PHE A 362 29.81 -3.87 -6.14
N SER A 363 29.91 -2.95 -5.19
CA SER A 363 29.11 -2.91 -3.95
C SER A 363 27.62 -2.62 -4.19
N TYR A 364 27.23 -2.10 -5.37
CA TYR A 364 25.87 -1.70 -5.72
C TYR A 364 25.22 -2.66 -6.73
N ALA A 365 25.33 -3.97 -6.45
CA ALA A 365 24.84 -5.01 -7.35
C ALA A 365 23.32 -4.91 -7.60
N LEU A 366 22.54 -4.52 -6.59
CA LEU A 366 21.09 -4.36 -6.71
C LEU A 366 20.73 -3.14 -7.58
N GLU A 367 21.45 -2.04 -7.43
CA GLU A 367 21.29 -0.82 -8.23
C GLU A 367 21.66 -1.08 -9.69
N LYS A 368 22.77 -1.80 -9.94
CA LYS A 368 23.13 -2.29 -11.28
C LYS A 368 22.02 -3.15 -11.87
N ALA A 369 21.43 -4.05 -11.09
CA ALA A 369 20.32 -4.88 -11.56
C ALA A 369 19.09 -4.02 -11.94
N TYR A 370 18.75 -2.98 -11.16
CA TYR A 370 17.71 -2.02 -11.57
C TYR A 370 18.07 -1.22 -12.83
N CYS A 371 19.35 -0.90 -13.09
CA CYS A 371 19.76 -0.34 -14.38
C CYS A 371 19.59 -1.34 -15.52
N LEU A 372 19.90 -2.63 -15.34
CA LEU A 372 19.63 -3.66 -16.35
C LEU A 372 18.14 -3.74 -16.73
N VAL A 373 17.22 -3.51 -15.79
CA VAL A 373 15.79 -3.40 -16.14
C VAL A 373 15.53 -2.22 -17.08
N GLY A 374 16.12 -1.05 -16.79
CA GLY A 374 16.00 0.14 -17.64
C GLY A 374 16.64 -0.02 -19.03
N ILE A 375 17.80 -0.67 -19.10
CA ILE A 375 18.49 -1.04 -20.35
C ILE A 375 17.62 -2.00 -21.17
N GLY A 376 17.12 -3.08 -20.55
CA GLY A 376 16.27 -4.07 -21.20
C GLY A 376 14.93 -3.48 -21.66
N ASP A 377 14.34 -2.59 -20.87
CA ASP A 377 13.20 -1.77 -21.29
C ASP A 377 13.58 -0.94 -22.51
N SER A 378 14.61 -0.09 -22.46
CA SER A 378 14.96 0.76 -23.60
C SER A 378 15.30 -0.03 -24.88
N PHE A 379 15.95 -1.20 -24.80
CA PHE A 379 16.11 -2.11 -25.96
C PHE A 379 14.77 -2.59 -26.51
N ARG A 380 13.87 -3.09 -25.66
CA ARG A 380 12.53 -3.54 -26.05
C ARG A 380 11.72 -2.42 -26.71
N LEU A 381 11.89 -1.18 -26.26
CA LEU A 381 11.13 -0.04 -26.76
C LEU A 381 11.70 0.50 -28.09
N ILE A 382 13.00 0.31 -28.35
CA ILE A 382 13.67 0.54 -29.65
C ILE A 382 13.29 -0.53 -30.69
N GLY A 383 12.92 -1.73 -30.23
CA GLY A 383 12.61 -2.89 -31.09
C GLY A 383 13.68 -3.99 -31.11
N ASP A 384 14.76 -3.85 -30.33
CA ASP A 384 15.76 -4.89 -30.15
C ASP A 384 15.33 -5.86 -29.03
N PHE A 385 14.43 -6.77 -29.38
CA PHE A 385 13.87 -7.73 -28.44
C PHE A 385 14.87 -8.79 -27.99
N GLU A 386 15.88 -9.12 -28.81
CA GLU A 386 16.91 -10.10 -28.46
C GLU A 386 17.85 -9.55 -27.38
N SER A 387 18.37 -8.33 -27.55
CA SER A 387 19.14 -7.64 -26.51
C SER A 387 18.31 -7.38 -25.26
N ALA A 388 17.01 -7.08 -25.41
CA ALA A 388 16.10 -6.95 -24.27
C ALA A 388 16.00 -8.25 -23.45
N VAL A 389 15.67 -9.39 -24.09
CA VAL A 389 15.57 -10.69 -23.40
C VAL A 389 16.90 -11.11 -22.77
N SER A 390 18.02 -10.92 -23.46
CA SER A 390 19.37 -11.16 -22.92
C SER A 390 19.67 -10.31 -21.69
N THR A 391 19.30 -9.04 -21.71
CA THR A 391 19.48 -8.11 -20.59
C THR A 391 18.59 -8.47 -19.40
N TYR A 392 17.32 -8.80 -19.65
CA TYR A 392 16.40 -9.26 -18.61
C TYR A 392 16.89 -10.55 -17.96
N ALA A 393 17.43 -11.51 -18.72
CA ALA A 393 17.96 -12.77 -18.16
C ALA A 393 19.09 -12.54 -17.14
N LYS A 394 20.01 -11.61 -17.41
CA LYS A 394 21.07 -11.21 -16.45
C LYS A 394 20.49 -10.65 -15.16
N CYS A 395 19.45 -9.80 -15.27
CA CYS A 395 18.78 -9.22 -14.11
C CYS A 395 17.95 -10.25 -13.33
N GLU A 396 17.32 -11.19 -14.03
CA GLU A 396 16.53 -12.28 -13.48
C GLU A 396 17.38 -13.21 -12.60
N GLN A 397 18.56 -13.61 -13.11
CA GLN A 397 19.51 -14.43 -12.36
C GLN A 397 19.88 -13.76 -11.04
N HIS A 398 20.28 -12.49 -11.08
CA HIS A 398 20.60 -11.71 -9.87
C HIS A 398 19.41 -11.64 -8.89
N ALA A 399 18.19 -11.44 -9.40
CA ALA A 399 16.99 -11.37 -8.56
C ALA A 399 16.65 -12.70 -7.88
N ILE A 400 16.93 -13.84 -8.53
CA ILE A 400 16.77 -15.19 -7.96
C ILE A 400 17.84 -15.45 -6.90
N GLU A 401 19.11 -15.21 -7.22
CA GLU A 401 20.25 -15.42 -6.31
C GLU A 401 20.12 -14.59 -5.03
N THR A 402 19.66 -13.34 -5.13
CA THR A 402 19.42 -12.44 -3.99
C THR A 402 18.06 -12.62 -3.32
N LYS A 403 17.19 -13.50 -3.84
CA LYS A 403 15.80 -13.70 -3.40
C LYS A 403 14.96 -12.41 -3.38
N HIS A 404 15.23 -11.48 -4.31
CA HIS A 404 14.57 -10.19 -4.39
C HIS A 404 13.29 -10.25 -5.25
N ASN A 405 12.21 -10.81 -4.67
CA ASN A 405 10.91 -11.01 -5.34
C ASN A 405 10.38 -9.76 -6.08
N GLY A 406 10.52 -8.56 -5.51
CA GLY A 406 10.05 -7.32 -6.16
C GLY A 406 10.75 -6.98 -7.48
N LEU A 407 12.05 -7.28 -7.58
CA LEU A 407 12.84 -7.11 -8.80
C LEU A 407 12.52 -8.24 -9.78
N LEU A 408 12.45 -9.49 -9.30
CA LEU A 408 12.07 -10.65 -10.11
C LEU A 408 10.71 -10.45 -10.78
N SER A 409 9.70 -9.97 -10.04
CA SER A 409 8.38 -9.62 -10.58
C SER A 409 8.46 -8.53 -11.68
N ARG A 410 9.30 -7.49 -11.49
CA ARG A 410 9.51 -6.44 -12.49
C ARG A 410 10.26 -6.96 -13.73
N VAL A 411 11.22 -7.87 -13.58
CA VAL A 411 11.95 -8.46 -14.70
C VAL A 411 11.06 -9.41 -15.50
N LEU A 412 10.39 -10.36 -14.84
CA LEU A 412 9.55 -11.36 -15.50
C LEU A 412 8.44 -10.72 -16.34
N ARG A 413 7.71 -9.72 -15.79
CA ARG A 413 6.65 -9.04 -16.54
C ARG A 413 7.17 -8.30 -17.77
N ASN A 414 8.35 -7.67 -17.69
CA ASN A 414 8.92 -6.92 -18.81
C ASN A 414 9.52 -7.87 -19.86
N LYS A 415 10.15 -8.98 -19.42
CA LYS A 415 10.66 -10.07 -20.25
C LYS A 415 9.55 -10.78 -21.03
N VAL A 416 8.40 -11.02 -20.39
CA VAL A 416 7.18 -11.53 -21.04
C VAL A 416 6.81 -10.68 -22.27
N MET A 417 6.87 -9.35 -22.17
CA MET A 417 6.54 -8.47 -23.30
C MET A 417 7.54 -8.55 -24.47
N ALA A 418 8.84 -8.79 -24.19
CA ALA A 418 9.85 -8.98 -25.24
C ALA A 418 9.77 -10.38 -25.87
N LEU A 419 9.60 -11.43 -25.06
CA LEU A 419 9.36 -12.80 -25.56
C LEU A 419 8.08 -12.90 -26.39
N PHE A 420 7.09 -12.07 -26.09
CA PHE A 420 5.85 -11.96 -26.86
C PHE A 420 6.11 -11.46 -28.28
N ALA A 421 6.94 -10.43 -28.44
CA ALA A 421 7.35 -9.89 -29.73
C ALA A 421 8.18 -10.89 -30.57
N LEU A 422 8.98 -11.73 -29.91
CA LEU A 422 9.79 -12.79 -30.55
C LEU A 422 9.02 -14.12 -30.77
N SER A 423 7.75 -14.20 -30.40
CA SER A 423 7.03 -15.47 -30.44
C SER A 423 6.69 -15.90 -31.88
N ASP A 424 6.95 -17.17 -32.17
CA ASP A 424 6.49 -17.92 -33.35
C ASP A 424 4.96 -18.12 -33.45
N GLY A 425 4.18 -17.52 -32.55
CA GLY A 425 2.73 -17.74 -32.39
C GLY A 425 2.36 -18.93 -31.49
N SER A 426 3.31 -19.76 -31.05
CA SER A 426 3.05 -20.83 -30.07
C SER A 426 2.83 -20.28 -28.65
N TYR A 427 3.45 -19.13 -28.34
CA TYR A 427 3.46 -18.46 -27.03
C TYR A 427 3.85 -19.35 -25.84
N ALA A 428 4.62 -20.43 -26.06
CA ALA A 428 4.96 -21.41 -25.02
C ALA A 428 5.83 -20.80 -23.90
N LEU A 429 6.92 -20.11 -24.26
CA LEU A 429 7.79 -19.41 -23.31
C LEU A 429 7.04 -18.31 -22.57
N VAL A 430 6.22 -17.53 -23.30
CA VAL A 430 5.36 -16.48 -22.73
C VAL A 430 4.45 -17.04 -21.63
N ARG A 431 3.76 -18.17 -21.86
CA ARG A 431 2.93 -18.82 -20.83
C ARG A 431 3.76 -19.28 -19.62
N SER A 432 4.94 -19.85 -19.85
CA SER A 432 5.81 -20.31 -18.76
C SER A 432 6.23 -19.16 -17.85
N GLU A 433 6.55 -18.00 -18.41
CA GLU A 433 6.99 -16.83 -17.64
C GLU A 433 5.84 -16.12 -16.90
N ILE A 434 4.62 -16.14 -17.43
CA ILE A 434 3.42 -15.67 -16.70
C ILE A 434 3.18 -16.53 -15.45
N ASN A 435 3.28 -17.86 -15.56
CA ASN A 435 3.06 -18.75 -14.42
C ASN A 435 4.08 -18.49 -13.31
N ARG A 436 5.37 -18.34 -13.67
CA ARG A 436 6.42 -17.92 -12.73
C ARG A 436 6.14 -16.56 -12.11
N LEU A 437 5.57 -15.61 -12.87
CA LEU A 437 5.19 -14.30 -12.37
C LEU A 437 4.01 -14.37 -11.38
N SER A 438 3.04 -15.28 -11.57
CA SER A 438 1.99 -15.53 -10.56
C SER A 438 2.54 -16.15 -9.27
N ASP A 439 3.49 -17.09 -9.36
CA ASP A 439 4.08 -17.73 -8.17
C ASP A 439 4.86 -16.73 -7.29
N VAL A 440 5.41 -15.66 -7.89
CA VAL A 440 6.17 -14.61 -7.20
C VAL A 440 5.25 -13.55 -6.53
N GLN A 441 3.92 -13.58 -6.76
CA GLN A 441 2.99 -12.53 -6.25
C GLN A 441 2.78 -12.50 -4.73
N GLY A 442 3.31 -13.44 -3.95
CA GLY A 442 3.12 -13.51 -2.48
C GLY A 442 3.57 -12.27 -1.67
N SER A 443 4.18 -11.27 -2.32
CA SER A 443 4.44 -9.92 -1.78
C SER A 443 4.68 -8.91 -2.93
N THR A 444 4.13 -7.69 -2.98
CA THR A 444 3.17 -6.98 -2.10
C THR A 444 2.64 -5.71 -2.80
N SER A 445 3.50 -4.99 -3.53
CA SER A 445 3.20 -3.63 -4.05
C SER A 445 2.05 -3.57 -5.05
N ARG A 446 1.22 -2.54 -4.89
CA ARG A 446 0.11 -2.14 -5.77
C ARG A 446 0.50 -2.08 -7.25
N PHE A 447 1.68 -1.54 -7.58
CA PHE A 447 2.15 -1.47 -8.97
C PHE A 447 2.40 -2.85 -9.58
N ASN A 448 2.93 -3.80 -8.81
CA ASN A 448 3.21 -5.14 -9.34
C ASN A 448 1.90 -5.88 -9.68
N GLN A 449 0.83 -5.66 -8.92
CA GLN A 449 -0.50 -6.18 -9.23
C GLN A 449 -1.07 -5.56 -10.51
N ILE A 450 -1.05 -4.23 -10.63
CA ILE A 450 -1.52 -3.52 -11.84
C ILE A 450 -0.76 -4.00 -13.08
N TYR A 451 0.58 -3.94 -13.07
CA TYR A 451 1.38 -4.32 -14.24
C TYR A 451 1.32 -5.82 -14.57
N TYR A 452 1.04 -6.69 -13.59
CA TYR A 452 0.69 -8.09 -13.87
C TYR A 452 -0.63 -8.20 -14.62
N LEU A 453 -1.69 -7.57 -14.12
CA LEU A 453 -3.02 -7.63 -14.74
C LEU A 453 -3.01 -7.05 -16.16
N LEU A 454 -2.28 -5.95 -16.38
CA LEU A 454 -2.02 -5.42 -17.71
C LEU A 454 -1.31 -6.47 -18.59
N ALA A 455 -0.17 -7.04 -18.16
CA ALA A 455 0.56 -8.03 -18.96
C ALA A 455 -0.27 -9.30 -19.25
N ALA A 456 -1.03 -9.80 -18.28
CA ALA A 456 -1.89 -10.96 -18.42
C ALA A 456 -3.06 -10.69 -19.38
N GLY A 457 -3.75 -9.55 -19.23
CA GLY A 457 -4.84 -9.12 -20.10
C GLY A 457 -4.40 -9.02 -21.56
N MET A 458 -3.22 -8.42 -21.79
CA MET A 458 -2.61 -8.29 -23.12
C MET A 458 -2.38 -9.65 -23.83
N ILE A 459 -2.13 -10.71 -23.06
CA ILE A 459 -1.85 -12.05 -23.60
C ILE A 459 -3.16 -12.85 -23.78
N GLU A 460 -4.18 -12.55 -22.99
CA GLU A 460 -5.53 -13.10 -23.19
C GLU A 460 -6.29 -12.44 -24.35
N LEU A 461 -5.93 -11.23 -24.79
CA LEU A 461 -6.51 -10.59 -26.00
C LEU A 461 -6.49 -11.49 -27.25
N ILE A 462 -5.53 -12.42 -27.31
CA ILE A 462 -5.30 -13.33 -28.44
C ILE A 462 -6.22 -14.56 -28.39
N LYS A 463 -6.65 -14.96 -27.18
CA LYS A 463 -7.36 -16.22 -26.94
C LYS A 463 -8.82 -15.96 -26.56
N THR A 464 -9.02 -15.10 -25.56
CA THR A 464 -10.29 -14.85 -24.91
C THR A 464 -10.41 -13.34 -24.58
N PRO A 465 -10.80 -12.50 -25.56
CA PRO A 465 -10.98 -11.06 -25.37
C PRO A 465 -11.82 -10.68 -24.14
N ASP A 466 -12.87 -11.45 -23.82
CA ASP A 466 -13.71 -11.22 -22.63
C ASP A 466 -12.96 -11.45 -21.30
N GLN A 467 -11.96 -12.33 -21.27
CA GLN A 467 -11.08 -12.51 -20.11
C GLN A 467 -10.06 -11.38 -20.02
N ALA A 468 -9.58 -10.88 -21.17
CA ALA A 468 -8.73 -9.70 -21.22
C ALA A 468 -9.48 -8.46 -20.71
N GLU A 469 -10.73 -8.24 -21.11
CA GLU A 469 -11.59 -7.16 -20.59
C GLU A 469 -11.67 -7.23 -19.06
N ARG A 470 -11.93 -8.40 -18.47
CA ARG A 470 -11.94 -8.59 -17.00
C ARG A 470 -10.60 -8.18 -16.36
N LEU A 471 -9.48 -8.65 -16.90
CA LEU A 471 -8.14 -8.33 -16.39
C LEU A 471 -7.80 -6.83 -16.49
N PHE A 472 -8.24 -6.15 -17.55
CA PHE A 472 -8.08 -4.70 -17.68
C PHE A 472 -9.00 -3.91 -16.72
N LEU A 473 -10.24 -4.36 -16.49
CA LEU A 473 -11.13 -3.76 -15.50
C LEU A 473 -10.58 -3.90 -14.07
N ASP A 474 -10.04 -5.07 -13.72
CA ASP A 474 -9.36 -5.29 -12.45
C ASP A 474 -8.15 -4.34 -12.32
N ALA A 475 -7.33 -4.22 -13.37
CA ALA A 475 -6.20 -3.29 -13.39
C ALA A 475 -6.63 -1.82 -13.19
N ILE A 476 -7.70 -1.38 -13.89
CA ILE A 476 -8.28 -0.03 -13.75
C ILE A 476 -8.77 0.20 -12.32
N SER A 477 -9.46 -0.76 -11.71
CA SER A 477 -9.95 -0.64 -10.32
C SER A 477 -8.79 -0.35 -9.35
N LEU A 478 -7.66 -1.05 -9.55
CA LEU A 478 -6.44 -0.89 -8.78
C LEU A 478 -5.69 0.41 -9.05
N THR A 479 -6.08 1.29 -9.98
CA THR A 479 -5.43 2.61 -10.14
C THR A 479 -6.04 3.73 -9.28
N SER A 480 -7.18 3.49 -8.62
CA SER A 480 -7.96 4.51 -7.89
C SER A 480 -7.26 5.11 -6.65
N THR A 481 -7.12 6.43 -6.56
CA THR A 481 -6.54 7.14 -5.40
C THR A 481 -7.56 8.11 -4.77
N LYS A 482 -7.25 8.64 -3.59
CA LYS A 482 -8.07 9.70 -2.94
C LYS A 482 -8.25 10.96 -3.82
N GLN A 483 -7.36 11.19 -4.78
CA GLN A 483 -7.29 12.39 -5.61
C GLN A 483 -7.55 12.12 -7.10
N GLY A 484 -7.98 10.91 -7.47
CA GLY A 484 -8.20 10.50 -8.86
C GLY A 484 -7.66 9.10 -9.14
N PHE A 485 -6.69 9.00 -10.06
CA PHE A 485 -6.13 7.72 -10.49
C PHE A 485 -4.62 7.83 -10.76
N LEU A 486 -3.90 6.71 -10.75
CA LEU A 486 -2.53 6.63 -11.26
C LEU A 486 -2.56 6.86 -12.78
N LYS A 487 -2.16 8.06 -13.22
CA LYS A 487 -2.60 8.58 -14.53
C LYS A 487 -2.12 7.74 -15.71
N ILE A 488 -0.87 7.26 -15.68
CA ILE A 488 -0.27 6.45 -16.74
C ILE A 488 -0.92 5.06 -16.77
N GLU A 489 -0.94 4.37 -15.63
CA GLU A 489 -1.52 3.03 -15.48
C GLU A 489 -3.00 3.00 -15.83
N HIS A 490 -3.76 4.03 -15.44
CA HIS A 490 -5.19 4.15 -15.73
C HIS A 490 -5.43 4.28 -17.24
N LEU A 491 -4.60 5.07 -17.95
CA LEU A 491 -4.71 5.17 -19.40
C LEU A 491 -4.34 3.85 -20.11
N HIS A 492 -3.29 3.16 -19.67
CA HIS A 492 -2.96 1.83 -20.21
C HIS A 492 -4.08 0.79 -19.97
N GLY A 493 -4.72 0.80 -18.80
CA GLY A 493 -5.87 -0.04 -18.52
C GLY A 493 -7.04 0.26 -19.46
N ASN A 494 -7.40 1.53 -19.63
CA ASN A 494 -8.48 1.93 -20.55
C ASN A 494 -8.13 1.64 -22.03
N PHE A 495 -6.86 1.75 -22.43
CA PHE A 495 -6.41 1.36 -23.78
C PHE A 495 -6.56 -0.15 -24.00
N GLY A 496 -6.14 -0.99 -23.04
CA GLY A 496 -6.35 -2.43 -23.10
C GLY A 496 -7.83 -2.82 -23.13
N LEU A 497 -8.66 -2.12 -22.35
CA LEU A 497 -10.12 -2.27 -22.37
C LEU A 497 -10.71 -1.93 -23.74
N ALA A 498 -10.33 -0.80 -24.34
CA ALA A 498 -10.75 -0.41 -25.69
C ALA A 498 -10.37 -1.47 -26.73
N GLU A 499 -9.13 -1.98 -26.68
CA GLU A 499 -8.66 -3.04 -27.56
C GLU A 499 -9.40 -4.37 -27.37
N SER A 500 -9.71 -4.78 -26.13
CA SER A 500 -10.51 -5.99 -25.88
C SER A 500 -11.89 -5.91 -26.54
N ARG A 501 -12.58 -4.77 -26.37
CA ARG A 501 -13.88 -4.50 -26.99
C ARG A 501 -13.80 -4.39 -28.51
N ARG A 502 -12.76 -3.75 -29.04
CA ARG A 502 -12.48 -3.66 -30.48
C ARG A 502 -12.39 -5.07 -31.08
N ILE A 503 -11.64 -5.98 -30.44
CA ILE A 503 -11.49 -7.37 -30.92
C ILE A 503 -12.81 -8.15 -30.77
N SER A 504 -13.49 -8.10 -29.62
CA SER A 504 -14.79 -8.78 -29.43
C SER A 504 -15.85 -8.32 -30.45
N ASN A 505 -15.86 -7.03 -30.81
CA ASN A 505 -16.78 -6.44 -31.79
C ASN A 505 -16.27 -6.54 -33.24
N GLY A 506 -15.55 -7.61 -33.59
CA GLY A 506 -15.15 -7.90 -34.98
C GLY A 506 -14.13 -6.91 -35.57
N ASN A 507 -13.30 -6.29 -34.73
CA ASN A 507 -12.34 -5.22 -35.04
C ASN A 507 -12.95 -3.83 -35.34
N GLY A 508 -14.24 -3.59 -35.05
CA GLY A 508 -14.86 -2.26 -35.19
C GLY A 508 -14.22 -1.22 -34.27
N ILE A 509 -13.73 -0.10 -34.83
CA ILE A 509 -13.03 0.96 -34.09
C ILE A 509 -14.01 1.99 -33.53
N ASP A 510 -14.07 2.13 -32.20
CA ASP A 510 -14.73 3.24 -31.52
C ASP A 510 -13.85 4.50 -31.55
N PHE A 511 -14.06 5.34 -32.57
CA PHE A 511 -13.26 6.54 -32.79
C PHE A 511 -13.23 7.47 -31.56
N ASP A 512 -14.36 7.67 -30.88
CA ASP A 512 -14.47 8.63 -29.77
C ASP A 512 -13.66 8.16 -28.56
N THR A 513 -13.68 6.85 -28.26
CA THR A 513 -12.83 6.26 -27.20
C THR A 513 -11.34 6.44 -27.51
N TYR A 514 -10.87 6.11 -28.73
CA TYR A 514 -9.45 6.28 -29.07
C TYR A 514 -9.03 7.75 -29.18
N SER A 515 -9.91 8.65 -29.64
CA SER A 515 -9.64 10.09 -29.69
C SER A 515 -9.56 10.71 -28.28
N SER A 516 -10.41 10.25 -27.36
CA SER A 516 -10.33 10.63 -25.95
C SER A 516 -9.00 10.18 -25.32
N LEU A 517 -8.62 8.91 -25.52
CA LEU A 517 -7.32 8.38 -25.07
C LEU A 517 -6.13 9.13 -25.68
N TYR A 518 -6.17 9.46 -26.98
CA TYR A 518 -5.14 10.27 -27.64
C TYR A 518 -4.94 11.62 -26.95
N ASN A 519 -6.03 12.33 -26.68
CA ASN A 519 -5.99 13.63 -26.02
C ASN A 519 -5.43 13.54 -24.59
N GLU A 520 -5.81 12.51 -23.84
CA GLU A 520 -5.26 12.28 -22.50
C GLU A 520 -3.78 11.90 -22.51
N TYR A 521 -3.34 11.08 -23.46
CA TYR A 521 -1.91 10.79 -23.66
C TYR A 521 -1.11 12.03 -24.10
N LYS A 522 -1.68 12.90 -24.96
CA LYS A 522 -1.04 14.17 -25.37
C LYS A 522 -0.88 15.13 -24.19
N LYS A 523 -1.89 15.22 -23.29
CA LYS A 523 -1.81 16.05 -22.07
C LYS A 523 -0.65 15.67 -21.13
N ILE A 524 -0.31 14.38 -21.02
CA ILE A 524 0.79 13.91 -20.17
C ILE A 524 2.13 13.74 -20.91
N GLY A 525 2.15 13.92 -22.24
CA GLY A 525 3.36 13.78 -23.05
C GLY A 525 3.90 12.35 -23.15
N LEU A 526 3.01 11.34 -23.09
CA LEU A 526 3.37 9.92 -23.17
C LEU A 526 3.37 9.48 -24.64
N ASN A 527 4.49 9.70 -25.33
CA ASN A 527 4.65 9.52 -26.78
C ASN A 527 4.13 8.16 -27.30
N TRP A 528 4.28 7.07 -26.54
CA TRP A 528 3.72 5.76 -26.89
C TRP A 528 2.21 5.80 -27.18
N GLY A 529 1.46 6.29 -26.19
CA GLY A 529 0.01 6.32 -26.24
C GLY A 529 -0.48 7.26 -27.34
N ILE A 530 0.19 8.41 -27.49
CA ILE A 530 -0.03 9.37 -28.58
C ILE A 530 0.11 8.67 -29.94
N ALA A 531 1.23 8.01 -30.21
CA ALA A 531 1.49 7.35 -31.49
C ALA A 531 0.48 6.21 -31.79
N ARG A 532 0.19 5.34 -30.81
CA ARG A 532 -0.72 4.20 -31.00
C ARG A 532 -2.16 4.63 -31.23
N THR A 533 -2.69 5.53 -30.41
CA THR A 533 -4.05 6.05 -30.56
C THR A 533 -4.20 6.91 -31.82
N ALA A 534 -3.18 7.70 -32.20
CA ALA A 534 -3.18 8.43 -33.47
C ALA A 534 -3.29 7.50 -34.69
N ALA A 535 -2.54 6.40 -34.70
CA ALA A 535 -2.59 5.41 -35.78
C ALA A 535 -3.97 4.78 -35.91
N ILE A 536 -4.60 4.39 -34.79
CA ILE A 536 -5.96 3.81 -34.76
C ILE A 536 -7.01 4.85 -35.23
N CYS A 537 -6.92 6.09 -34.74
CA CYS A 537 -7.76 7.21 -35.16
C CYS A 537 -7.62 7.52 -36.66
N LYS A 538 -6.40 7.40 -37.22
CA LYS A 538 -6.15 7.54 -38.66
C LYS A 538 -6.81 6.41 -39.45
N THR A 539 -6.63 5.15 -39.04
CA THR A 539 -7.27 3.99 -39.69
C THR A 539 -8.79 4.10 -39.70
N ALA A 540 -9.40 4.57 -38.60
CA ALA A 540 -10.85 4.79 -38.52
C ALA A 540 -11.35 5.86 -39.52
N ARG A 541 -10.54 6.90 -39.78
CA ARG A 541 -10.85 7.98 -40.74
C ARG A 541 -10.59 7.61 -42.20
N GLU A 542 -9.55 6.83 -42.47
CA GLU A 542 -9.34 6.25 -43.81
C GLU A 542 -10.49 5.29 -44.17
N SER A 543 -11.12 4.68 -43.17
CA SER A 543 -12.36 3.90 -43.31
C SER A 543 -13.64 4.76 -43.35
N SER A 544 -13.58 6.02 -42.87
CA SER A 544 -14.74 6.90 -42.65
C SER A 544 -14.39 8.36 -42.98
N LYS A 545 -14.64 8.79 -44.22
CA LYS A 545 -14.24 10.09 -44.82
C LYS A 545 -14.44 11.34 -43.92
N TRP A 546 -13.46 11.65 -43.07
CA TRP A 546 -13.39 12.88 -42.27
C TRP A 546 -11.92 13.29 -42.06
N GLU A 547 -11.60 14.56 -42.34
CA GLU A 547 -10.27 15.13 -42.14
C GLU A 547 -10.09 15.66 -40.70
N LEU A 548 -8.85 15.69 -40.20
CA LEU A 548 -8.41 16.78 -39.35
C LEU A 548 -6.99 17.21 -39.65
N ASP A 549 -6.68 18.41 -39.20
CA ASP A 549 -5.39 19.05 -39.36
C ASP A 549 -4.30 18.32 -38.58
N LEU A 550 -3.31 17.80 -39.31
CA LEU A 550 -2.03 17.35 -38.77
C LEU A 550 -0.92 18.40 -39.04
N HIS A 551 -1.28 19.59 -39.54
CA HIS A 551 -0.32 20.67 -39.81
C HIS A 551 0.08 21.43 -38.54
N GLY A 552 1.07 20.89 -37.83
CA GLY A 552 1.80 21.61 -36.79
C GLY A 552 2.24 20.73 -35.63
N ASP A 553 3.41 20.09 -35.76
CA ASP A 553 4.32 19.69 -34.67
C ASP A 553 5.57 19.05 -35.34
N SER A 554 6.52 19.87 -35.81
CA SER A 554 7.78 19.44 -36.45
C SER A 554 8.89 19.14 -35.43
N ASP A 555 8.52 18.53 -34.30
CA ASP A 555 9.37 18.32 -33.11
C ASP A 555 9.98 16.91 -33.03
N PHE A 556 9.89 16.12 -34.11
CA PHE A 556 10.52 14.80 -34.23
C PHE A 556 11.92 14.94 -34.85
N GLU A 557 12.97 15.00 -34.01
CA GLU A 557 14.36 15.10 -34.49
C GLU A 557 15.00 13.73 -34.73
N GLY A 558 15.37 13.45 -35.99
CA GLY A 558 16.48 12.56 -36.38
C GLY A 558 16.29 11.06 -36.21
N ASP A 559 16.10 10.57 -34.99
CA ASP A 559 15.92 9.13 -34.69
C ASP A 559 14.43 8.72 -34.77
N ASP A 560 13.50 9.68 -34.64
CA ASP A 560 12.06 9.43 -34.45
C ASP A 560 11.30 9.05 -35.74
N GLU A 561 11.84 9.34 -36.93
CA GLU A 561 11.24 8.89 -38.22
C GLU A 561 11.19 7.36 -38.35
N ILE A 562 12.09 6.64 -37.66
CA ILE A 562 12.11 5.17 -37.63
C ILE A 562 10.85 4.62 -36.93
N ILE A 563 10.29 5.36 -35.97
CA ILE A 563 9.07 4.95 -35.26
C ILE A 563 7.85 5.14 -36.18
N LEU A 564 7.72 6.30 -36.84
CA LEU A 564 6.61 6.60 -37.75
C LEU A 564 6.61 5.71 -39.01
N SER A 565 7.79 5.42 -39.58
CA SER A 565 7.92 4.53 -40.75
C SER A 565 7.57 3.07 -40.43
N ASN A 566 7.81 2.60 -39.20
CA ASN A 566 7.44 1.26 -38.75
C ASN A 566 5.98 1.14 -38.28
N VAL A 567 5.36 2.21 -37.76
CA VAL A 567 3.92 2.23 -37.40
C VAL A 567 3.01 2.07 -38.62
N ASN A 568 3.43 2.51 -39.81
CA ASN A 568 2.67 2.36 -41.07
C ASN A 568 2.54 0.90 -41.57
N LYS A 569 3.02 -0.12 -40.86
CA LYS A 569 2.90 -1.53 -41.27
C LYS A 569 2.08 -2.37 -40.28
N SER A 570 0.92 -2.81 -40.79
CA SER A 570 -0.03 -3.81 -40.26
C SER A 570 -1.17 -3.32 -39.34
N ILE A 571 -2.36 -3.21 -39.95
CA ILE A 571 -3.67 -3.28 -39.27
C ILE A 571 -4.03 -4.77 -39.08
N LEU A 572 -3.12 -5.52 -38.43
CA LEU A 572 -3.19 -6.97 -38.10
C LEU A 572 -3.37 -7.96 -39.29
N PRO A 573 -3.01 -9.26 -39.16
CA PRO A 573 -2.06 -9.88 -38.23
C PRO A 573 -0.90 -10.62 -38.94
N LYS A 574 0.32 -10.49 -38.40
CA LYS A 574 1.19 -11.64 -38.14
C LYS A 574 1.68 -11.51 -36.70
N SER A 575 1.08 -12.33 -35.83
CA SER A 575 1.35 -12.42 -34.38
C SER A 575 1.42 -11.09 -33.60
N PHE A 576 0.33 -10.30 -33.68
CA PHE A 576 -0.04 -9.20 -32.77
C PHE A 576 1.12 -8.37 -32.19
N SER A 577 1.44 -7.24 -32.85
CA SER A 577 2.53 -6.30 -32.48
C SER A 577 2.25 -5.43 -31.25
N PHE A 578 1.65 -6.03 -30.22
CA PHE A 578 1.08 -5.31 -29.07
C PHE A 578 2.13 -4.70 -28.15
N PHE A 579 3.32 -5.30 -28.07
CA PHE A 579 4.52 -4.68 -27.47
C PHE A 579 5.76 -4.72 -28.40
N SER A 580 5.60 -5.07 -29.69
CA SER A 580 6.71 -5.31 -30.64
C SER A 580 7.14 -4.10 -31.47
N ASN A 581 6.79 -2.89 -31.04
CA ASN A 581 7.26 -1.58 -31.50
C ASN A 581 6.55 -0.57 -30.60
N VAL A 582 7.05 -0.47 -29.38
CA VAL A 582 6.36 0.18 -28.27
C VAL A 582 7.39 1.03 -27.55
N PRO A 583 7.48 2.33 -27.88
CA PRO A 583 7.88 3.40 -26.98
C PRO A 583 7.44 3.24 -25.50
#